data_AF-A0AA97FD94-F1
#
_entry.id   AF-A0AA97FD94-F1
#
_cell.length_a   1.000
_cell.length_b   1.000
_cell.length_c   1.000
_cell.angle_alpha   90.00
_cell.angle_beta   90.00
_cell.angle_gamma   90.00
#
_symmetry.space_group_name_H-M   'P 1'
#
loop_
_entity.id
_entity.type
_entity.pdbx_description
1 polymer ?
#
loop_
_entity_poly.entity_id
_entity_poly.type
_entity_poly.pdbx_seq_one_letter_code
_entity_poly.pdbx_strand_id
1 'polypeptide(L)'
;MSDTKYKLYTVYFGVIGILATLLGLADILVQLGISGGIESGIMQISGDDFFRWAWGGLVVLFGGILILSGCRDIKDMHQFSKVLLGSVMVWIIAGCDIFAMICESIPAPADAPGFLNSFAGFTGGFAPPYAPAVILLPFTFAALLMYYTEGYAKED
;
A
#
# COMPACT_ATOMS: atom_id res chain seq x y z
N MET A 1 18.18 23.42 -1.17
CA MET A 1 17.45 22.94 0.03
C MET A 1 18.42 22.77 1.20
N SER A 2 18.00 22.96 2.45
CA SER A 2 18.86 22.64 3.61
C SER A 2 19.00 21.13 3.76
N ASP A 3 20.20 20.63 4.03
CA ASP A 3 20.50 19.19 4.23
C ASP A 3 19.57 18.48 5.22
N THR A 4 19.03 19.22 6.19
CA THR A 4 18.10 18.72 7.21
C THR A 4 16.81 18.13 6.62
N LYS A 5 16.26 18.72 5.55
CA LYS A 5 15.00 18.24 4.94
C LYS A 5 15.19 16.91 4.22
N TYR A 6 16.27 16.76 3.45
CA TYR A 6 16.58 15.49 2.78
C TYR A 6 16.86 14.37 3.77
N LYS A 7 17.57 14.67 4.88
CA LYS A 7 17.74 13.69 5.97
C LYS A 7 16.40 13.23 6.54
N LEU A 8 15.46 14.15 6.75
CA LEU A 8 14.12 13.82 7.23
C LEU A 8 13.37 12.90 6.24
N TYR A 9 13.41 13.22 4.94
CA TYR A 9 12.80 12.38 3.90
C TYR A 9 13.45 11.00 3.81
N THR A 10 14.79 10.91 3.90
CA THR A 10 15.50 9.64 3.93
C THR A 10 15.04 8.76 5.08
N VAL A 11 14.91 9.32 6.28
CA VAL A 11 14.39 8.58 7.44
C VAL A 11 12.93 8.19 7.22
N TYR A 12 12.09 9.11 6.76
CA TYR A 12 10.67 8.85 6.48
C TYR A 12 10.49 7.67 5.51
N PHE A 13 11.08 7.74 4.32
CA PHE A 13 10.98 6.68 3.33
C PHE A 13 11.70 5.40 3.77
N GLY A 14 12.76 5.52 4.57
CA GLY A 14 13.39 4.35 5.19
C GLY A 14 12.42 3.58 6.09
N VAL A 15 11.67 4.28 6.95
CA VAL A 15 10.66 3.66 7.81
C VAL A 15 9.53 3.04 6.97
N ILE A 16 9.00 3.77 5.99
CA ILE A 16 7.94 3.26 5.10
C ILE A 16 8.41 2.04 4.30
N GLY A 17 9.64 2.06 3.79
CA GLY A 17 10.24 0.95 3.07
C GLY A 17 10.38 -0.29 3.95
N ILE A 18 10.85 -0.14 5.20
CA ILE A 18 10.93 -1.25 6.17
C ILE A 18 9.54 -1.84 6.40
N LEU A 19 8.55 -1.00 6.69
CA LEU A 19 7.18 -1.45 6.95
C LEU A 19 6.60 -2.18 5.73
N ALA A 20 6.74 -1.63 4.53
CA ALA A 20 6.27 -2.26 3.30
C ALA A 20 6.95 -3.62 3.06
N THR A 21 8.28 -3.71 3.25
CA THR A 21 9.01 -4.97 3.12
C THR A 21 8.54 -6.00 4.14
N LEU A 22 8.36 -5.62 5.42
CA LEU A 22 7.92 -6.54 6.46
C LEU A 22 6.48 -7.02 6.23
N LEU A 23 5.58 -6.13 5.80
CA LEU A 23 4.18 -6.47 5.55
C LEU A 23 4.04 -7.36 4.31
N GLY A 24 4.73 -7.04 3.20
CA GLY A 24 4.74 -7.91 2.02
C GLY A 24 5.35 -9.29 2.31
N LEU A 25 6.37 -9.36 3.17
CA LEU A 25 6.91 -10.63 3.65
C LEU A 25 5.88 -11.40 4.49
N ALA A 26 5.17 -10.71 5.39
CA ALA A 26 4.13 -11.32 6.22
C ALA A 26 2.99 -11.90 5.37
N ASP A 27 2.54 -11.19 4.34
CA ASP A 27 1.52 -11.67 3.40
C ASP A 27 1.95 -12.99 2.74
N ILE A 28 3.21 -13.08 2.28
CA ILE A 28 3.76 -14.30 1.68
C ILE A 28 3.85 -15.44 2.72
N LEU A 29 4.31 -15.17 3.93
CA LEU A 29 4.48 -16.20 4.98
C LEU A 29 3.13 -16.77 5.43
N VAL A 30 2.10 -15.92 5.55
CA VAL A 30 0.73 -16.34 5.86
C VAL A 30 0.18 -17.22 4.74
N GLN A 31 0.34 -16.82 3.48
CA GLN A 31 -0.13 -17.60 2.33
C GLN A 31 0.54 -18.98 2.21
N LEU A 32 1.83 -19.08 2.56
CA LEU A 32 2.56 -20.34 2.55
C LEU A 32 2.18 -21.27 3.72
N GLY A 33 1.24 -20.85 4.59
CA GLY A 33 0.84 -21.60 5.78
C GLY A 33 1.94 -21.69 6.84
N ILE A 34 2.99 -20.85 6.72
CA ILE A 34 4.12 -20.80 7.66
C ILE A 34 3.71 -20.06 8.94
N SER A 35 2.83 -19.07 8.82
CA SER A 35 2.21 -18.35 9.94
C SER A 35 0.69 -18.40 9.84
N GLY A 36 -0.01 -18.39 10.99
CA GLY A 36 -1.46 -18.18 11.00
C GLY A 36 -1.84 -16.78 10.52
N GLY A 37 -3.12 -16.57 10.22
CA GLY A 37 -3.64 -15.25 9.85
C GLY A 37 -3.31 -14.19 10.91
N ILE A 38 -2.86 -13.01 10.45
CA ILE A 38 -2.46 -11.90 11.32
C ILE A 38 -3.57 -10.86 11.31
N GLU A 39 -4.22 -10.69 12.46
CA GLU A 39 -5.16 -9.59 12.69
C GLU A 39 -4.56 -8.63 13.71
N SER A 40 -4.39 -7.37 13.33
CA SER A 40 -3.84 -6.32 14.19
C SER A 40 -4.64 -5.03 14.02
N GLY A 41 -5.60 -4.82 14.91
CA GLY A 41 -6.44 -3.61 14.92
C GLY A 41 -7.31 -3.52 13.67
N ILE A 42 -7.08 -2.49 12.84
CA ILE A 42 -7.78 -2.31 11.56
C ILE A 42 -7.16 -3.11 10.40
N MET A 43 -6.05 -3.80 10.63
CA MET A 43 -5.31 -4.54 9.62
C MET A 43 -5.61 -6.04 9.73
N GLN A 44 -5.83 -6.69 8.59
CA GLN A 44 -5.96 -8.15 8.52
C GLN A 44 -5.09 -8.68 7.39
N ILE A 45 -4.45 -9.82 7.68
CA ILE A 45 -3.71 -10.68 6.77
C ILE A 45 -4.25 -12.10 6.95
N SER A 46 -5.37 -12.43 6.30
CA SER A 46 -6.01 -13.74 6.47
C SER A 46 -6.98 -14.04 5.34
N GLY A 47 -6.49 -14.43 4.17
CA GLY A 47 -7.38 -14.96 3.15
C GLY A 47 -6.71 -15.95 2.24
N ASP A 48 -7.55 -16.67 1.52
CA ASP A 48 -7.14 -17.78 0.65
C ASP A 48 -6.84 -17.31 -0.78
N ASP A 49 -6.99 -16.01 -1.05
CA ASP A 49 -6.80 -15.39 -2.37
C ASP A 49 -5.32 -15.27 -2.73
N PHE A 50 -4.82 -16.25 -3.48
CA PHE A 50 -3.44 -16.29 -3.96
C PHE A 50 -3.00 -14.98 -4.65
N PHE A 51 -3.86 -14.37 -5.47
CA PHE A 51 -3.53 -13.14 -6.20
C PHE A 51 -3.31 -11.96 -5.25
N ARG A 52 -4.09 -11.85 -4.18
CA ARG A 52 -3.97 -10.73 -3.25
C ARG A 52 -2.83 -10.94 -2.26
N TRP A 53 -2.75 -12.11 -1.66
CA TRP A 53 -1.83 -12.37 -0.56
C TRP A 53 -0.46 -12.83 -1.03
N ALA A 54 -0.39 -13.75 -1.99
CA ALA A 54 0.89 -14.20 -2.53
C ALA A 54 1.47 -13.16 -3.50
N TRP A 55 0.71 -12.81 -4.53
CA TRP A 55 1.20 -11.91 -5.57
C TRP A 55 1.21 -10.45 -5.12
N GLY A 56 0.15 -9.96 -4.47
CA GLY A 56 0.14 -8.62 -3.88
C GLY A 56 1.23 -8.46 -2.82
N GLY A 57 1.42 -9.44 -1.95
CA GLY A 57 2.52 -9.47 -0.97
C GLY A 57 3.90 -9.38 -1.62
N LEU A 58 4.13 -10.10 -2.73
CA LEU A 58 5.37 -10.04 -3.50
C LEU A 58 5.62 -8.65 -4.10
N VAL A 59 4.58 -8.04 -4.67
CA VAL A 59 4.66 -6.68 -5.24
C VAL A 59 4.96 -5.65 -4.14
N VAL A 60 4.29 -5.74 -2.99
CA VAL A 60 4.53 -4.84 -1.85
C VAL A 60 5.93 -5.04 -1.26
N LEU A 61 6.41 -6.29 -1.16
CA LEU A 61 7.76 -6.63 -0.71
C LEU A 61 8.83 -5.96 -1.59
N PHE A 62 8.75 -6.16 -2.91
CA PHE A 62 9.69 -5.55 -3.84
C PHE A 62 9.55 -4.02 -3.88
N GLY A 63 8.33 -3.49 -3.75
CA GLY A 63 8.09 -2.06 -3.60
C GLY A 63 8.83 -1.48 -2.39
N GLY A 64 8.74 -2.15 -1.23
CA GLY A 64 9.47 -1.78 -0.03
C GLY A 64 11.00 -1.83 -0.21
N ILE A 65 11.51 -2.88 -0.87
CA ILE A 65 12.95 -3.00 -1.16
C ILE A 65 13.44 -1.87 -2.08
N LEU A 66 12.65 -1.48 -3.09
CA LEU A 66 12.97 -0.36 -3.97
C LEU A 66 12.97 0.97 -3.22
N ILE A 67 11.99 1.18 -2.34
CA ILE A 67 11.96 2.36 -1.46
C ILE A 67 13.22 2.40 -0.58
N LEU A 68 13.61 1.27 0.04
CA LEU A 68 14.81 1.18 0.87
C LEU A 68 16.12 1.39 0.09
N SER A 69 16.15 0.92 -1.15
CA SER A 69 17.29 1.12 -2.05
C SER A 69 17.43 2.60 -2.42
N GLY A 70 16.32 3.25 -2.77
CA GLY A 70 16.27 4.65 -3.16
C GLY A 70 16.41 5.65 -2.00
N CYS A 71 15.99 5.31 -0.78
CA CYS A 71 16.00 6.27 0.33
C CYS A 71 17.42 6.66 0.79
N ARG A 72 18.44 5.90 0.39
CA ARG A 72 19.86 6.12 0.76
C ARG A 72 20.40 7.46 0.29
N ASP A 73 19.97 7.93 -0.88
CA ASP A 73 20.36 9.24 -1.41
C ASP A 73 19.23 9.86 -2.23
N ILE A 74 18.22 10.39 -1.53
CA ILE A 74 17.02 10.97 -2.15
C ILE A 74 17.31 12.23 -2.98
N LYS A 75 18.49 12.84 -2.83
CA LYS A 75 18.88 14.02 -3.62
C LYS A 75 19.09 13.65 -5.10
N ASP A 76 19.56 12.43 -5.35
CA ASP A 76 19.73 11.89 -6.69
C ASP A 76 18.36 11.50 -7.27
N MET A 77 18.03 12.07 -8.43
CA MET A 77 16.80 11.77 -9.18
C MET A 77 16.65 10.27 -9.46
N HIS A 78 17.75 9.57 -9.73
CA HIS A 78 17.70 8.15 -10.02
C HIS A 78 17.27 7.33 -8.80
N GLN A 79 17.71 7.74 -7.61
CA GLN A 79 17.31 7.08 -6.36
C GLN A 79 15.90 7.48 -5.94
N PHE A 80 15.51 8.75 -6.13
CA PHE A 80 14.14 9.20 -5.92
C PHE A 80 13.16 8.44 -6.82
N SER A 81 13.53 8.18 -8.08
CA SER A 81 12.72 7.40 -9.01
C SER A 81 12.47 5.96 -8.51
N LYS A 82 13.39 5.34 -7.78
CA LYS A 82 13.17 4.03 -7.13
C LYS A 82 12.15 4.13 -5.99
N VAL A 83 12.22 5.20 -5.20
CA VAL A 83 11.23 5.47 -4.13
C VAL A 83 9.84 5.66 -4.72
N LEU A 84 9.74 6.44 -5.80
CA LEU A 84 8.48 6.68 -6.50
C LEU A 84 7.95 5.38 -7.12
N LEU A 85 8.79 4.62 -7.81
CA LEU A 85 8.40 3.33 -8.40
C LEU A 85 7.92 2.35 -7.34
N GLY A 86 8.64 2.21 -6.23
CA GLY A 86 8.22 1.36 -5.12
C GLY A 86 6.90 1.82 -4.49
N SER A 87 6.66 3.14 -4.43
CA SER A 87 5.38 3.71 -3.98
C SER A 87 4.24 3.37 -4.95
N VAL A 88 4.47 3.49 -6.26
CA VAL A 88 3.50 3.12 -7.30
C VAL A 88 3.15 1.63 -7.22
N MET A 89 4.13 0.75 -6.96
CA MET A 89 3.87 -0.68 -6.77
C MET A 89 2.89 -0.94 -5.62
N VAL A 90 3.07 -0.24 -4.49
CA VAL A 90 2.12 -0.30 -3.36
C VAL A 90 0.75 0.23 -3.77
N TRP A 91 0.68 1.33 -4.53
CA TRP A 91 -0.59 1.90 -4.98
C TRP A 91 -1.36 1.00 -5.94
N ILE A 92 -0.68 0.24 -6.79
CA ILE A 92 -1.34 -0.71 -7.68
C ILE A 92 -2.11 -1.76 -6.85
N ILE A 93 -1.45 -2.34 -5.85
CA ILE A 93 -2.08 -3.35 -4.98
C ILE A 93 -3.21 -2.73 -4.14
N ALA A 94 -2.94 -1.59 -3.49
CA ALA A 94 -3.95 -0.88 -2.72
C ALA A 94 -5.15 -0.43 -3.58
N GLY A 95 -4.91 -0.05 -4.83
CA GLY A 95 -5.95 0.31 -5.78
C GLY A 95 -6.82 -0.87 -6.17
N CYS A 96 -6.22 -2.05 -6.36
CA CYS A 96 -6.97 -3.30 -6.55
C CYS A 96 -7.85 -3.62 -5.34
N ASP A 97 -7.33 -3.48 -4.12
CA ASP A 97 -8.09 -3.74 -2.88
C ASP A 97 -9.25 -2.76 -2.70
N ILE A 98 -9.03 -1.47 -2.94
CA ILE A 98 -10.09 -0.45 -2.90
C ILE A 98 -11.14 -0.73 -3.97
N PHE A 99 -10.72 -1.12 -5.18
CA PHE A 99 -11.65 -1.45 -6.25
C PHE A 99 -12.49 -2.69 -5.92
N ALA A 100 -11.87 -3.74 -5.36
CA ALA A 100 -12.58 -4.92 -4.87
C ALA A 100 -13.62 -4.54 -3.81
N MET A 101 -13.24 -3.73 -2.82
CA MET A 101 -14.13 -3.23 -1.79
C MET A 101 -15.34 -2.46 -2.37
N ILE A 102 -15.12 -1.61 -3.37
CA ILE A 102 -16.20 -0.91 -4.07
C ILE A 102 -17.12 -1.94 -4.77
N CYS A 103 -16.54 -2.89 -5.50
CA CYS A 103 -17.30 -3.89 -6.25
C CYS A 103 -18.11 -4.83 -5.34
N GLU A 104 -17.56 -5.24 -4.20
CA GLU A 104 -18.22 -6.09 -3.21
C GLU A 104 -19.31 -5.34 -2.44
N SER A 105 -19.19 -4.01 -2.32
CA SER A 105 -20.18 -3.17 -1.63
C SER A 105 -21.43 -2.87 -2.47
N ILE A 106 -21.38 -3.05 -3.80
CA ILE A 106 -22.50 -2.79 -4.73
C ILE A 106 -23.65 -3.81 -4.60
N PRO A 107 -23.41 -5.13 -4.70
CA PRO A 107 -24.48 -6.10 -4.60
C PRO A 107 -25.05 -6.16 -3.17
N ALA A 108 -26.35 -6.35 -3.06
CA ALA A 108 -26.96 -6.62 -1.76
C ALA A 108 -26.53 -7.99 -1.24
N PRO A 109 -26.52 -8.20 0.08
CA PRO A 109 -26.28 -9.53 0.63
C PRO A 109 -27.35 -10.52 0.15
N ALA A 110 -27.01 -11.82 0.11
CA ALA A 110 -27.82 -12.86 -0.53
C ALA A 110 -29.24 -13.05 0.05
N ASP A 111 -29.50 -12.53 1.25
CA ASP A 111 -30.77 -12.55 1.96
C ASP A 111 -31.61 -11.27 1.77
N ALA A 112 -31.10 -10.28 1.05
CA ALA A 112 -31.80 -9.03 0.78
C ALA A 112 -32.81 -9.16 -0.38
N PRO A 113 -33.94 -8.43 -0.34
CA PRO A 113 -34.99 -8.50 -1.37
C PRO A 113 -34.61 -7.83 -2.70
N GLY A 114 -33.48 -7.13 -2.78
CA GLY A 114 -33.03 -6.38 -3.96
C GLY A 114 -31.62 -6.76 -4.40
N PHE A 115 -31.28 -6.48 -5.65
CA PHE A 115 -29.94 -6.75 -6.20
C PHE A 115 -28.88 -5.76 -5.70
N LEU A 116 -29.26 -4.50 -5.45
CA LEU A 116 -28.35 -3.45 -5.01
C LEU A 116 -28.39 -3.28 -3.49
N ASN A 117 -27.22 -3.00 -2.92
CA ASN A 117 -27.08 -2.75 -1.51
C ASN A 117 -27.79 -1.45 -1.09
N SER A 118 -28.21 -1.39 0.17
CA SER A 118 -28.68 -0.15 0.77
C SER A 118 -27.52 0.83 0.93
N PHE A 119 -27.80 2.14 1.06
CA PHE A 119 -26.75 3.14 1.30
C PHE A 119 -25.91 2.81 2.55
N ALA A 120 -26.56 2.38 3.64
CA ALA A 120 -25.88 1.97 4.86
C ALA A 120 -24.98 0.74 4.63
N GLY A 121 -25.47 -0.27 3.92
CA GLY A 121 -24.70 -1.47 3.60
C GLY A 121 -23.52 -1.20 2.66
N PHE A 122 -23.70 -0.31 1.67
CA PHE A 122 -22.62 0.15 0.82
C PHE A 122 -21.52 0.83 1.64
N THR A 123 -21.87 1.77 2.52
CA THR A 123 -20.88 2.44 3.38
C THR A 123 -20.24 1.49 4.40
N GLY A 124 -21.00 0.49 4.86
CA GLY A 124 -20.51 -0.55 5.77
C GLY A 124 -19.45 -1.45 5.14
N GLY A 125 -19.50 -1.67 3.83
CA GLY A 125 -18.48 -2.44 3.10
C GLY A 125 -17.09 -1.77 3.06
N PHE A 126 -17.00 -0.49 3.41
CA PHE A 126 -15.71 0.20 3.58
C PHE A 126 -15.17 0.15 5.01
N ALA A 127 -15.87 -0.50 5.94
CA ALA A 127 -15.39 -0.65 7.30
C ALA A 127 -14.16 -1.59 7.35
N PRO A 128 -13.29 -1.47 8.37
CA PRO A 128 -12.22 -2.43 8.61
C PRO A 128 -12.76 -3.87 8.68
N PRO A 129 -11.92 -4.87 8.35
CA PRO A 129 -10.46 -4.77 8.23
C PRO A 129 -9.94 -4.36 6.84
N TYR A 130 -8.74 -3.75 6.83
CA TYR A 130 -8.03 -3.31 5.63
C TYR A 130 -6.77 -4.14 5.37
N ALA A 131 -6.44 -4.31 4.09
CA ALA A 131 -5.19 -4.91 3.66
C ALA A 131 -4.00 -3.98 3.98
N PRO A 132 -2.78 -4.54 4.20
CA PRO A 132 -1.59 -3.74 4.49
C PRO A 132 -1.28 -2.67 3.43
N ALA A 133 -1.50 -2.97 2.15
CA ALA A 133 -1.27 -2.03 1.05
C ALA A 133 -2.16 -0.78 1.16
N VAL A 134 -3.43 -0.94 1.50
CA VAL A 134 -4.39 0.16 1.70
C VAL A 134 -3.96 1.06 2.85
N ILE A 135 -3.44 0.48 3.93
CA ILE A 135 -2.93 1.23 5.08
C ILE A 135 -1.66 2.01 4.73
N LEU A 136 -0.78 1.45 3.89
CA LEU A 136 0.46 2.09 3.44
C LEU A 136 0.23 3.22 2.43
N LEU A 137 -0.88 3.18 1.68
CA LEU A 137 -1.20 4.12 0.60
C LEU A 137 -1.06 5.62 0.98
N PRO A 138 -1.67 6.14 2.07
CA PRO A 138 -1.52 7.56 2.42
C PRO A 138 -0.07 7.94 2.73
N PHE A 139 0.73 7.01 3.26
CA PHE A 139 2.12 7.27 3.61
C PHE A 139 3.04 7.23 2.38
N THR A 140 2.80 6.31 1.45
CA THR A 140 3.56 6.24 0.20
C THR A 140 3.17 7.38 -0.76
N PHE A 141 1.95 7.92 -0.65
CA PHE A 141 1.51 9.12 -1.39
C PHE A 141 2.40 10.35 -1.15
N ALA A 142 3.07 10.43 -0.01
CA ALA A 142 4.03 11.49 0.28
C ALA A 142 5.18 11.58 -0.74
N ALA A 143 5.52 10.48 -1.44
CA ALA A 143 6.48 10.51 -2.55
C ALA A 143 6.02 11.43 -3.69
N LEU A 144 4.72 11.40 -4.02
CA LEU A 144 4.15 12.24 -5.08
C LEU A 144 4.10 13.71 -4.66
N LEU A 145 3.76 13.97 -3.40
CA LEU A 145 3.82 15.32 -2.83
C LEU A 145 5.24 15.90 -2.90
N MET A 146 6.25 15.10 -2.55
CA MET A 146 7.65 15.50 -2.64
C MET A 146 8.07 15.79 -4.09
N TYR A 147 7.67 14.96 -5.05
CA TYR A 147 7.93 15.18 -6.48
C TYR A 147 7.39 16.55 -6.94
N TYR A 148 6.16 16.88 -6.55
CA TYR A 148 5.51 18.14 -6.92
C TYR A 148 6.14 19.35 -6.23
N THR A 149 6.38 19.29 -4.92
CA THR A 149 6.88 20.45 -4.16
C THR A 149 8.33 20.79 -4.44
N GLU A 150 9.16 19.77 -4.69
CA GLU A 150 10.61 19.94 -4.87
C GLU A 150 10.99 20.21 -6.33
N GLY A 151 10.01 20.34 -7.23
CA GLY A 151 10.24 20.88 -8.57
C GLY A 151 10.95 19.93 -9.52
N TYR A 152 10.94 18.61 -9.25
CA TYR A 152 11.27 17.62 -10.28
C TYR A 152 10.27 17.64 -11.45
N ALA A 153 9.16 18.37 -11.32
CA ALA A 153 8.20 18.70 -12.36
C ALA A 153 8.44 20.08 -13.03
N LYS A 154 9.50 20.81 -12.67
CA LYS A 154 9.81 22.17 -13.20
C LYS A 154 10.86 22.17 -14.31
N GLU A 155 11.29 21.00 -14.77
CA GLU A 155 12.00 20.88 -16.04
C GLU A 155 10.99 20.56 -17.13
N ASP A 156 10.26 21.59 -17.58
CA ASP A 156 9.64 21.74 -18.90
C ASP A 156 9.14 23.20 -19.08
#